data_AF-S3ZCQ4-F1
#
_entry.id   AF-S3ZCQ4-F1
#
_cell.length_a   1.000
_cell.length_b   1.000
_cell.length_c   1.000
_cell.angle_alpha   90.00
_cell.angle_beta   90.00
_cell.angle_gamma   90.00
#
_symmetry.space_group_name_H-M   'P 1'
#
loop_
_entity.id
_entity.type
_entity.pdbx_description
1 polymer ?
#
loop_
_entity_poly.entity_id
_entity_poly.type
_entity_poly.pdbx_seq_one_letter_code
_entity_poly.pdbx_strand_id
1 'polypeptide(L)'
;MYDIDQLSNAAAQLTGESLERARQRLAQLQRFDRLIPAASAEQELLESVLASALGAAQGQDRPFGVREASPRDEGLALRVDRLENVQALLELLPYRTKRGPWRGVRGLVVQSDGARLRFGLRTWQYEQSWRSSPPAVWVAGPHGGDLDGLLSAHERRVNRAGHSAHWDPQQPEPGPKKREPATRSLTRQLEASRGMGSALLRRPRLWDSLAGYAGLQASTRMTDYGLDWVVERQVLGPQFDCTRLVDILTDPIVGFGLRVLDHDLCGSSECTLRMAPRPGVWGWRGVLTVHSRQVPSGPLTAVPGPRPLTAAGDRLNVSRPQTLAADPPRELPGRRGAVVQLTGVPRSGGVRSDDLSWVAEQIAAVWAAQGLAAAVVLYRDRGSRWQFPRDSGRPAWATAAVPDTVAGWRRLRIAPLGGELSLLEVDHDTEAIAAALSAARRSFDRIVLVGRNDDWPTEEAAIGRLTDARLLVHRAASYERHISLPAETGEDSGVVMLTPPESAVQWRQQELGGWTPKYRLTGLLFLTGAQQPPAPDEFDLAVEEQLARHGTPVVGRFPANGWIIRGPGHSSHPPTVLDPESEHPTHDQMITAVDALAQRLWPHRVAELGTSPLAASAEAAPQLGS
;
A
#
# COMPACT_ATOMS: atom_id res chain seq x y z
N MET A 1 -5.18 -15.79 -0.63
CA MET A 1 -4.17 -15.75 0.46
C MET A 1 -3.08 -14.82 -0.02
N TYR A 2 -2.83 -13.70 0.66
CA TYR A 2 -1.62 -12.92 0.34
C TYR A 2 -0.44 -13.86 0.40
N ASP A 3 0.42 -13.75 -0.61
CA ASP A 3 1.65 -14.49 -0.58
C ASP A 3 2.48 -13.96 0.60
N ILE A 4 2.47 -14.72 1.71
CA ILE A 4 3.32 -14.46 2.89
C ILE A 4 4.76 -14.24 2.43
N ASP A 5 5.16 -14.83 1.30
CA ASP A 5 6.48 -14.62 0.72
C ASP A 5 6.67 -13.21 0.18
N GLN A 6 5.68 -12.57 -0.44
CA GLN A 6 5.79 -11.18 -0.90
C GLN A 6 5.98 -10.21 0.26
N LEU A 7 5.19 -10.36 1.34
CA LEU A 7 5.33 -9.51 2.53
C LEU A 7 6.63 -9.83 3.28
N SER A 8 7.02 -11.09 3.37
CA SER A 8 8.29 -11.48 4.00
C SER A 8 9.50 -10.98 3.24
N ASN A 9 9.43 -10.99 1.91
CA ASN A 9 10.46 -10.41 1.04
C ASN A 9 10.55 -8.90 1.25
N ALA A 10 9.42 -8.18 1.26
CA ALA A 10 9.42 -6.74 1.49
C ALA A 10 9.97 -6.37 2.88
N ALA A 11 9.54 -7.09 3.92
CA ALA A 11 10.08 -6.92 5.26
C ALA A 11 11.60 -7.12 5.28
N ALA A 12 12.10 -8.25 4.76
CA ALA A 12 13.52 -8.54 4.69
C ALA A 12 14.31 -7.50 3.87
N GLN A 13 13.72 -6.99 2.78
CA GLN A 13 14.31 -5.93 1.95
C GLN A 13 14.38 -4.58 2.66
N LEU A 14 13.47 -4.27 3.58
CA LEU A 14 13.44 -3.00 4.33
C LEU A 14 14.26 -3.04 5.63
N THR A 15 14.28 -4.18 6.31
CA THR A 15 14.94 -4.35 7.61
C THR A 15 16.35 -4.92 7.48
N GLY A 16 16.63 -5.68 6.41
CA GLY A 16 17.87 -6.46 6.26
C GLY A 16 17.90 -7.76 7.07
N GLU A 17 16.77 -8.16 7.67
CA GLU A 17 16.65 -9.44 8.38
C GLU A 17 16.63 -10.64 7.42
N SER A 18 16.82 -11.86 7.94
CA SER A 18 16.69 -13.06 7.11
C SER A 18 15.22 -13.29 6.73
N LEU A 19 14.98 -13.84 5.53
CA LEU A 19 13.62 -14.15 5.06
C LEU A 19 12.87 -15.06 6.04
N GLU A 20 13.56 -16.03 6.64
CA GLU A 20 12.99 -16.92 7.65
C GLU A 20 12.48 -16.15 8.88
N ARG A 21 13.24 -15.18 9.39
CA ARG A 21 12.82 -14.35 10.52
C ARG A 21 11.66 -13.45 10.14
N ALA A 22 11.71 -12.84 8.96
CA ALA A 22 10.60 -12.05 8.44
C ALA A 22 9.32 -12.89 8.36
N ARG A 23 9.39 -14.12 7.82
CA ARG A 23 8.26 -15.07 7.75
C ARG A 23 7.72 -15.43 9.13
N GLN A 24 8.58 -15.84 10.06
CA GLN A 24 8.18 -16.22 11.42
C GLN A 24 7.47 -15.07 12.14
N ARG A 25 8.00 -13.85 12.00
CA ARG A 25 7.41 -12.64 12.58
C ARG A 25 6.07 -12.30 11.94
N LEU A 26 6.00 -12.32 10.61
CA LEU A 26 4.76 -12.02 9.88
C LEU A 26 3.65 -13.03 10.18
N ALA A 27 3.99 -14.30 10.41
CA ALA A 27 3.04 -15.32 10.84
C ALA A 27 2.39 -15.02 12.21
N GLN A 28 3.04 -14.21 13.05
CA GLN A 28 2.56 -13.81 14.37
C GLN A 28 1.81 -12.46 14.37
N LEU A 29 1.78 -11.76 13.24
CA LEU A 29 1.13 -10.45 13.17
C LEU A 29 -0.39 -10.58 13.13
N GLN A 30 -1.05 -9.84 14.02
CA GLN A 30 -2.50 -9.64 13.95
C GLN A 30 -2.90 -8.66 12.83
N ARG A 31 -1.97 -7.84 12.33
CA ARG A 31 -2.20 -6.85 11.27
C ARG A 31 -0.99 -6.73 10.35
N PHE A 32 -1.21 -6.84 9.03
CA PHE A 32 -0.16 -6.74 8.01
C PHE A 32 0.16 -5.30 7.55
N ASP A 33 -0.58 -4.27 8.02
CA ASP A 33 -0.29 -2.84 7.73
C ASP A 33 1.00 -2.41 8.40
N ARG A 34 1.40 -3.15 9.43
CA ARG A 34 2.62 -2.94 10.18
C ARG A 34 3.64 -3.97 9.73
N LEU A 35 3.96 -3.94 8.43
CA LEU A 35 5.02 -4.75 7.83
C LEU A 35 6.29 -4.73 8.70
N ILE A 36 6.57 -3.55 9.25
CA ILE A 36 7.52 -3.33 10.35
C ILE A 36 6.73 -2.78 11.55
N PRO A 37 6.72 -3.48 12.70
CA PRO A 37 5.95 -3.08 13.87
C PRO A 37 6.40 -1.71 14.40
N ALA A 38 5.44 -0.91 14.85
CA ALA A 38 5.72 0.31 15.61
C ALA A 38 6.24 -0.05 17.02
N ALA A 39 7.10 0.79 17.58
CA ALA A 39 7.59 0.62 18.94
C ALA A 39 6.61 1.26 19.96
N SER A 40 6.73 0.91 21.24
CA SER A 40 6.11 1.70 22.30
C SER A 40 6.75 3.09 22.37
N ALA A 41 6.07 4.06 22.96
CA ALA A 41 6.58 5.42 23.13
C ALA A 41 7.99 5.47 23.75
N GLU A 42 8.23 4.63 24.74
CA GLU A 42 9.50 4.51 25.46
C GLU A 42 10.60 3.91 24.57
N GLN A 43 10.23 2.89 23.79
CA GLN A 43 11.14 2.24 22.84
C GLN A 43 11.45 3.16 21.66
N GLU A 44 10.47 3.91 21.14
CA GLU A 44 10.66 4.90 20.07
C GLU A 44 11.65 5.98 20.49
N LEU A 45 11.58 6.39 21.76
CA LEU A 45 12.49 7.38 22.34
C LEU A 45 13.92 6.84 22.42
N LEU A 46 14.11 5.63 22.94
CA LEU A 46 15.43 4.99 22.97
C LEU A 46 16.01 4.84 21.56
N GLU A 47 15.23 4.34 20.61
CA GLU A 47 15.64 4.18 19.22
C GLU A 47 16.02 5.51 18.57
N SER A 48 15.26 6.58 18.81
CA SER A 48 15.59 7.91 18.31
C SER A 48 16.87 8.49 18.90
N VAL A 49 17.13 8.25 20.19
CA VAL A 49 18.39 8.65 20.84
C VAL A 49 19.56 7.96 20.16
N LEU A 50 19.50 6.65 19.93
CA LEU A 50 20.58 5.91 19.27
C LEU A 50 20.72 6.32 17.79
N ALA A 51 19.61 6.50 17.07
CA ALA A 51 19.60 6.98 15.69
C ALA A 51 20.30 8.34 15.54
N SER A 52 20.17 9.24 16.52
CA SER A 52 20.83 10.55 16.48
C SER A 52 22.36 10.45 16.51
N ALA A 53 22.94 9.54 17.30
CA ALA A 53 24.38 9.31 17.34
C ALA A 53 24.86 8.55 16.09
N LEU A 54 24.11 7.55 15.65
CA LEU A 54 24.45 6.80 14.45
C LEU A 54 24.42 7.68 13.20
N GLY A 55 23.51 8.65 13.11
CA GLY A 55 23.48 9.61 12.00
C GLY A 55 24.69 10.55 11.98
N ALA A 56 25.21 10.91 13.16
CA ALA A 56 26.36 11.81 13.28
C ALA A 56 27.70 11.16 12.88
N ALA A 57 27.77 9.83 12.80
CA ALA A 57 28.99 9.13 12.44
C ALA A 57 29.32 9.29 10.94
N GLN A 58 30.59 9.56 10.64
CA GLN A 58 31.07 9.86 9.28
C GLN A 58 31.56 8.60 8.55
N GLY A 59 31.61 8.68 7.21
CA GLY A 59 32.17 7.62 6.36
C GLY A 59 31.31 6.35 6.32
N GLN A 60 29.99 6.48 6.47
CA GLN A 60 29.07 5.36 6.42
C GLN A 60 28.69 5.05 4.97
N ASP A 61 28.77 3.78 4.59
CA ASP A 61 28.25 3.31 3.30
C ASP A 61 26.74 3.10 3.33
N ARG A 62 26.12 3.13 4.52
CA ARG A 62 24.70 2.83 4.73
C ARG A 62 24.05 3.77 5.73
N PRO A 63 22.73 3.96 5.65
CA PRO A 63 21.98 4.76 6.62
C PRO A 63 22.25 4.33 8.05
N PHE A 64 22.66 5.28 8.90
CA PHE A 64 23.00 5.06 10.32
C PHE A 64 24.11 4.00 10.53
N GLY A 65 24.80 3.59 9.47
CA GLY A 65 25.75 2.48 9.51
C GLY A 65 25.14 1.15 9.99
N VAL A 66 23.83 0.96 9.77
CA VAL A 66 23.07 -0.22 10.20
C VAL A 66 22.89 -1.19 9.03
N ARG A 67 23.31 -2.43 9.23
CA ARG A 67 23.19 -3.54 8.28
C ARG A 67 21.84 -4.24 8.34
N GLU A 68 21.33 -4.43 9.54
CA GLU A 68 20.11 -5.18 9.86
C GLU A 68 19.46 -4.55 11.09
N ALA A 69 18.15 -4.34 11.03
CA ALA A 69 17.32 -3.92 12.15
C ALA A 69 16.17 -4.91 12.31
N SER A 70 16.27 -5.84 13.27
CA SER A 70 15.28 -6.89 13.50
C SER A 70 14.44 -6.56 14.74
N PRO A 71 13.14 -6.22 14.58
CA PRO A 71 12.23 -6.04 15.70
C PRO A 71 12.06 -7.36 16.48
N ARG A 72 12.09 -7.30 17.80
CA ARG A 72 11.90 -8.44 18.71
C ARG A 72 10.80 -8.12 19.72
N ASP A 73 10.24 -9.14 20.35
CA ASP A 73 9.19 -8.98 21.37
C ASP A 73 9.61 -8.06 22.53
N GLU A 74 10.91 -8.04 22.86
CA GLU A 74 11.48 -7.23 23.94
C GLU A 74 12.14 -5.91 23.48
N GLY A 75 12.12 -5.56 22.18
CA GLY A 75 12.74 -4.32 21.67
C GLY A 75 13.27 -4.39 20.23
N LEU A 76 14.48 -3.91 19.98
CA LEU A 76 15.09 -3.87 18.63
C LEU A 76 16.51 -4.44 18.63
N ALA A 77 16.82 -5.35 17.71
CA ALA A 77 18.18 -5.82 17.48
C ALA A 77 18.79 -5.13 16.25
N LEU A 78 19.90 -4.45 16.44
CA LEU A 78 20.68 -3.77 15.41
C LEU A 78 21.99 -4.50 15.16
N ARG A 79 22.36 -4.65 13.90
CA ARG A 79 23.73 -5.01 13.50
C ARG A 79 24.34 -3.84 12.76
N VAL A 80 25.43 -3.28 13.28
CA VAL A 80 26.14 -2.17 12.63
C VAL A 80 27.28 -2.69 11.75
N ASP A 81 27.59 -1.96 10.68
CA ASP A 81 28.61 -2.36 9.70
C ASP A 81 30.05 -2.13 10.22
N ARG A 82 30.25 -1.17 11.13
CA ARG A 82 31.56 -0.67 11.54
C ARG A 82 31.67 -0.50 13.06
N LEU A 83 32.87 -0.63 13.61
CA LEU A 83 33.11 -0.42 15.05
C LEU A 83 33.00 1.05 15.45
N GLU A 84 33.28 1.97 14.53
CA GLU A 84 33.14 3.41 14.72
C GLU A 84 31.68 3.81 14.99
N ASN A 85 30.70 3.09 14.42
CA ASN A 85 29.29 3.30 14.72
C ASN A 85 28.98 2.90 16.18
N VAL A 86 29.61 1.84 16.69
CA VAL A 86 29.50 1.47 18.11
C VAL A 86 30.15 2.55 18.98
N GLN A 87 31.32 3.06 18.59
CA GLN A 87 31.98 4.14 19.33
C GLN A 87 31.11 5.40 19.42
N ALA A 88 30.44 5.79 18.34
CA ALA A 88 29.49 6.90 18.34
C ALA A 88 28.33 6.68 19.32
N LEU A 89 27.81 5.44 19.43
CA LEU A 89 26.82 5.09 20.45
C LEU A 89 27.37 5.19 21.88
N LEU A 90 28.61 4.76 22.09
CA LEU A 90 29.27 4.84 23.39
C LEU A 90 29.50 6.30 23.83
N GLU A 91 29.64 7.25 22.90
CA GLU A 91 29.73 8.68 23.21
C GLU A 91 28.46 9.28 23.79
N LEU A 92 27.31 8.62 23.63
CA LEU A 92 26.07 9.01 24.30
C LEU A 92 26.07 8.67 25.79
N LEU A 93 26.95 7.79 26.26
CA LEU A 93 26.86 7.26 27.61
C LEU A 93 27.12 8.34 28.68
N PRO A 94 26.30 8.38 29.76
CA PRO A 94 26.39 9.43 30.74
C PRO A 94 27.63 9.30 31.64
N TYR A 95 28.36 10.40 31.80
CA TYR A 95 29.44 10.51 32.78
C TYR A 95 29.41 11.85 33.49
N ARG A 96 29.99 11.86 34.69
CA ARG A 96 30.12 13.06 35.52
C ARG A 96 31.57 13.55 35.51
N THR A 97 31.74 14.82 35.17
CA THR A 97 33.06 15.47 35.17
C THR A 97 33.52 15.78 36.60
N LYS A 98 34.84 15.79 36.84
CA LYS A 98 35.46 15.94 38.18
C LYS A 98 34.94 17.13 38.99
N ARG A 99 34.69 18.26 38.33
CA ARG A 99 34.24 19.53 38.93
C ARG A 99 33.17 20.24 38.08
N GLY A 100 32.34 19.48 37.36
CA GLY A 100 31.46 20.10 36.35
C GLY A 100 30.13 19.38 36.13
N PRO A 101 29.43 19.75 35.05
CA PRO A 101 28.12 19.20 34.73
C PRO A 101 28.20 17.75 34.25
N TRP A 102 27.04 17.11 34.24
CA TRP A 102 26.82 15.85 33.54
C TRP A 102 27.07 16.02 32.04
N ARG A 103 27.63 14.98 31.42
CA ARG A 103 27.82 14.85 29.98
C ARG A 103 27.16 13.55 29.51
N GLY A 104 26.85 13.46 28.22
CA GLY A 104 26.09 12.35 27.65
C GLY A 104 24.60 12.44 27.95
N VAL A 105 23.87 11.40 27.55
CA VAL A 105 22.43 11.25 27.75
C VAL A 105 22.21 10.62 29.11
N ARG A 106 21.77 11.42 30.08
CA ARG A 106 21.41 10.91 31.42
C ARG A 106 20.41 9.78 31.32
N GLY A 107 20.46 8.82 32.24
CA GLY A 107 19.56 7.66 32.28
C GLY A 107 19.69 6.68 31.12
N LEU A 108 20.55 6.92 30.12
CA LEU A 108 20.95 5.90 29.16
C LEU A 108 21.86 4.89 29.88
N VAL A 109 21.53 3.61 29.75
CA VAL A 109 22.32 2.51 30.33
C VAL A 109 22.81 1.59 29.23
N VAL A 110 23.95 0.95 29.48
CA VAL A 110 24.50 -0.10 28.62
C VAL A 110 25.06 -1.23 29.45
N GLN A 111 24.84 -2.45 28.98
CA GLN A 111 25.45 -3.66 29.53
C GLN A 111 25.96 -4.56 28.40
N SER A 112 27.05 -5.26 28.67
CA SER A 112 27.57 -6.30 27.79
C SER A 112 26.74 -7.58 27.96
N ASP A 113 26.32 -8.17 26.85
CA ASP A 113 25.54 -9.41 26.81
C ASP A 113 26.13 -10.32 25.72
N GLY A 114 27.12 -11.11 26.12
CA GLY A 114 27.93 -11.93 25.21
C GLY A 114 28.62 -11.08 24.16
N ALA A 115 28.27 -11.29 22.88
CA ALA A 115 28.85 -10.57 21.75
C ALA A 115 28.08 -9.28 21.36
N ARG A 116 27.22 -8.77 22.25
CA ARG A 116 26.31 -7.64 21.99
C ARG A 116 26.34 -6.63 23.14
N LEU A 117 26.00 -5.39 22.82
CA LEU A 117 25.72 -4.37 23.84
C LEU A 117 24.21 -4.17 23.91
N ARG A 118 23.64 -4.27 25.11
CA ARG A 118 22.24 -3.97 25.37
C ARG A 118 22.11 -2.56 25.93
N PHE A 119 21.57 -1.66 25.12
CA PHE A 119 21.20 -0.31 25.52
C PHE A 119 19.79 -0.28 26.08
N GLY A 120 19.56 0.59 27.06
CA GLY A 120 18.24 0.80 27.67
C GLY A 120 18.12 2.19 28.28
N LEU A 121 16.96 2.50 28.83
CA LEU A 121 16.74 3.69 29.66
C LEU A 121 16.52 3.27 31.11
N ARG A 122 16.78 4.17 32.07
CA ARG A 122 16.41 3.98 33.49
C ARG A 122 14.91 4.20 33.70
N THR A 123 14.32 3.47 34.65
CA THR A 123 12.88 3.48 34.98
C THR A 123 12.28 4.87 35.13
N TRP A 124 12.95 5.77 35.87
CA TRP A 124 12.49 7.15 36.09
C TRP A 124 12.41 8.01 34.81
N GLN A 125 12.96 7.55 33.68
CA GLN A 125 12.82 8.23 32.39
C GLN A 125 11.55 7.85 31.64
N TYR A 126 10.93 6.73 31.99
CA TYR A 126 9.82 6.15 31.25
C TYR A 126 8.66 5.71 32.15
N GLU A 127 8.61 6.20 33.39
CA GLU A 127 7.68 5.81 34.47
C GLU A 127 6.18 6.14 34.22
N GLN A 128 5.76 6.30 32.97
CA GLN A 128 4.38 6.61 32.60
C GLN A 128 3.48 5.39 32.37
N SER A 129 4.01 4.16 32.29
CA SER A 129 3.15 2.97 32.15
C SER A 129 3.70 1.75 32.88
N TRP A 130 3.00 1.28 33.92
CA TRP A 130 3.37 0.08 34.70
C TRP A 130 3.18 -1.26 33.95
N ARG A 131 2.87 -1.21 32.65
CA ARG A 131 2.49 -2.38 31.83
C ARG A 131 3.38 -2.59 30.59
N SER A 132 4.37 -1.74 30.34
CA SER A 132 5.24 -1.84 29.17
C SER A 132 6.57 -2.52 29.54
N SER A 133 7.04 -3.40 28.66
CA SER A 133 8.39 -3.97 28.79
C SER A 133 9.44 -2.86 28.75
N PRO A 134 10.52 -2.96 29.54
CA PRO A 134 11.59 -1.96 29.54
C PRO A 134 12.16 -1.79 28.13
N PRO A 135 12.37 -0.55 27.66
CA PRO A 135 12.90 -0.34 26.31
C PRO A 135 14.33 -0.87 26.22
N ALA A 136 14.60 -1.65 25.17
CA ALA A 136 15.88 -2.30 24.95
C ALA A 136 16.28 -2.28 23.47
N VAL A 137 17.56 -1.99 23.21
CA VAL A 137 18.17 -2.13 21.89
C VAL A 137 19.45 -2.96 22.02
N TRP A 138 19.51 -4.10 21.33
CA TRP A 138 20.70 -4.94 21.26
C TRP A 138 21.52 -4.55 20.05
N VAL A 139 22.76 -4.11 20.26
CA VAL A 139 23.68 -3.72 19.19
C VAL A 139 24.76 -4.79 19.05
N ALA A 140 24.83 -5.38 17.88
CA ALA A 140 25.93 -6.24 17.44
C ALA A 140 26.85 -5.45 16.49
N GLY A 141 28.16 -5.61 16.66
CA GLY A 141 29.17 -5.05 15.77
C GLY A 141 29.39 -5.89 14.51
N PRO A 142 30.37 -5.52 13.68
CA PRO A 142 30.87 -6.39 12.62
C PRO A 142 31.38 -7.72 13.19
N HIS A 143 31.36 -8.77 12.37
CA HIS A 143 31.76 -10.11 12.77
C HIS A 143 33.18 -10.12 13.38
N GLY A 144 33.34 -10.70 14.57
CA GLY A 144 34.61 -10.76 15.29
C GLY A 144 34.98 -9.50 16.09
N GLY A 145 34.12 -8.48 16.16
CA GLY A 145 34.36 -7.28 16.96
C GLY A 145 34.24 -7.51 18.47
N ASP A 146 35.25 -7.13 19.23
CA ASP A 146 35.25 -7.15 20.71
C ASP A 146 34.52 -5.93 21.28
N LEU A 147 33.20 -6.03 21.43
CA LEU A 147 32.38 -4.94 21.94
C LEU A 147 32.57 -4.69 23.45
N ASP A 148 32.84 -5.76 24.20
CA ASP A 148 33.09 -5.67 25.64
C ASP A 148 34.41 -4.94 25.91
N GLY A 149 35.45 -5.28 25.14
CA GLY A 149 36.72 -4.58 25.14
C GLY A 149 36.58 -3.11 24.72
N LEU A 150 35.70 -2.78 23.76
CA LEU A 150 35.40 -1.40 23.37
C LEU A 150 34.70 -0.61 24.49
N LEU A 151 33.70 -1.19 25.15
CA LEU A 151 33.04 -0.57 26.30
C LEU A 151 34.04 -0.34 27.45
N SER A 152 34.84 -1.35 27.76
CA SER A 152 35.91 -1.27 28.78
C SER A 152 36.99 -0.25 28.42
N ALA A 153 37.34 -0.11 27.14
CA ALA A 153 38.26 0.92 26.66
C ALA A 153 37.67 2.32 26.79
N HIS A 154 36.38 2.48 26.48
CA HIS A 154 35.66 3.73 26.65
C HIS A 154 35.60 4.15 28.13
N GLU A 155 35.28 3.22 29.02
CA GLU A 155 35.27 3.48 30.47
C GLU A 155 36.66 3.90 30.97
N ARG A 156 37.71 3.16 30.60
CA ARG A 156 39.10 3.53 30.93
C ARG A 156 39.46 4.92 30.43
N ARG A 157 39.00 5.31 29.23
CA ARG A 157 39.22 6.65 28.67
C ARG A 157 38.55 7.74 29.50
N VAL A 158 37.29 7.54 29.89
CA VAL A 158 36.54 8.47 30.76
C VAL A 158 37.22 8.59 32.13
N ASN A 159 37.60 7.47 32.73
CA ASN A 159 38.25 7.45 34.05
C ASN A 159 39.66 8.08 34.01
N ARG A 160 40.44 7.86 32.93
CA ARG A 160 41.76 8.52 32.73
C ARG A 160 41.64 10.04 32.58
N ALA A 161 40.53 10.54 32.03
CA ALA A 161 40.22 11.98 32.01
C ALA A 161 39.80 12.52 33.39
N GLY A 162 39.78 11.69 34.43
CA GLY A 162 39.37 12.05 35.79
C GLY A 162 37.87 12.23 35.94
N HIS A 163 37.08 11.61 35.07
CA HIS A 163 35.61 11.60 35.13
C HIS A 163 35.11 10.28 35.69
N SER A 164 33.84 10.22 36.12
CA SER A 164 33.21 8.98 36.58
C SER A 164 32.11 8.56 35.62
N ALA A 165 32.14 7.30 35.17
CA ALA A 165 31.10 6.66 34.37
C ALA A 165 29.79 6.44 35.17
N HIS A 166 28.62 6.54 34.52
CA HIS A 166 27.30 6.40 35.18
C HIS A 166 26.25 5.66 34.32
N TRP A 167 26.69 4.83 33.38
CA TRP A 167 25.82 4.06 32.47
C TRP A 167 25.55 2.62 32.92
N ASP A 168 26.15 2.17 34.01
CA ASP A 168 25.92 0.84 34.56
C ASP A 168 24.47 0.74 35.11
N PRO A 169 23.64 -0.19 34.59
CA PRO A 169 22.26 -0.35 35.06
C PRO A 169 22.17 -0.78 36.53
N GLN A 170 23.20 -1.43 37.08
CA GLN A 170 23.23 -1.88 38.48
C GLN A 170 23.56 -0.74 39.46
N GLN A 171 24.19 0.32 38.99
CA GLN A 171 24.54 1.47 39.81
C GLN A 171 23.37 2.46 39.84
N PRO A 172 22.89 2.90 41.02
CA PRO A 172 21.80 3.86 41.09
C PRO A 172 22.26 5.26 40.67
N GLU A 173 21.70 5.80 39.59
CA GLU A 173 21.82 7.22 39.25
C GLU A 173 20.67 7.99 39.90
N PRO A 174 20.94 8.98 40.77
CA PRO A 174 19.88 9.82 41.31
C PRO A 174 19.23 10.62 40.18
N GLY A 175 17.92 10.46 40.00
CA GLY A 175 17.14 11.24 39.04
C GLY A 175 17.33 12.76 39.26
N PRO A 176 17.16 13.58 38.21
CA PRO A 176 17.28 15.03 38.33
C PRO A 176 16.32 15.58 39.39
N LYS A 177 16.84 16.18 40.47
CA LYS A 177 16.03 16.86 41.52
C LYS A 177 15.13 17.96 40.96
N LYS A 178 15.54 18.58 39.85
CA LYS A 178 14.77 19.58 39.10
C LYS A 178 14.80 19.19 37.63
N ARG A 179 13.65 19.25 36.96
CA ARG A 179 13.51 18.92 35.54
C ARG A 179 14.51 19.75 34.72
N GLU A 180 15.40 19.07 33.99
CA GLU A 180 16.43 19.73 33.19
C GLU A 180 15.79 20.55 32.05
N PRO A 181 16.31 21.74 31.70
CA PRO A 181 15.82 22.50 30.56
C PRO A 181 15.81 21.65 29.28
N ALA A 182 14.78 21.77 28.44
CA ALA A 182 14.67 21.01 27.20
C ALA A 182 15.90 21.20 26.30
N THR A 183 16.47 22.42 26.27
CA THR A 183 17.70 22.73 25.52
C THR A 183 18.94 21.94 25.95
N ARG A 184 18.93 21.27 27.12
CA ARG A 184 20.05 20.50 27.65
C ARG A 184 19.81 18.98 27.67
N SER A 185 18.59 18.52 27.38
CA SER A 185 18.21 17.12 27.48
C SER A 185 17.80 16.57 26.11
N LEU A 186 18.65 15.71 25.53
CA LEU A 186 18.38 15.09 24.23
C LEU A 186 17.08 14.27 24.25
N THR A 187 16.81 13.53 25.32
CA THR A 187 15.56 12.76 25.45
C THR A 187 14.32 13.65 25.40
N ARG A 188 14.34 14.81 26.07
CA ARG A 188 13.23 15.79 26.01
C ARG A 188 13.10 16.46 24.63
N GLN A 189 14.22 16.67 23.95
CA GLN A 189 14.27 17.20 22.60
C GLN A 189 13.62 16.24 21.59
N LEU A 190 13.86 14.94 21.76
CA LEU A 190 13.35 13.89 20.90
C LEU A 190 11.93 13.43 21.27
N GLU A 191 11.42 13.74 22.47
CA GLU A 191 10.12 13.26 22.97
C GLU A 191 8.96 13.57 22.00
N ALA A 192 8.99 14.73 21.37
CA ALA A 192 7.96 15.17 20.43
C ALA A 192 8.09 14.52 19.03
N SER A 193 9.26 14.02 18.66
CA SER A 193 9.64 13.55 17.32
C SER A 193 10.16 12.10 17.29
N ARG A 194 9.99 11.36 18.39
CA ARG A 194 10.53 10.01 18.60
C ARG A 194 10.04 8.97 17.59
N GLY A 195 8.84 9.16 17.03
CA GLY A 195 8.29 8.25 16.03
C GLY A 195 9.11 8.24 14.74
N MET A 196 9.56 9.41 14.29
CA MET A 196 10.32 9.55 13.04
C MET A 196 11.70 8.87 13.12
N GLY A 197 12.44 9.11 14.22
CA GLY A 197 13.77 8.51 14.42
C GLY A 197 13.71 6.99 14.53
N SER A 198 12.75 6.48 15.29
CA SER A 198 12.48 5.04 15.39
C SER A 198 12.12 4.43 14.03
N ALA A 199 11.24 5.08 13.27
CA ALA A 199 10.81 4.57 11.98
C ALA A 199 11.96 4.47 10.98
N LEU A 200 12.81 5.51 10.90
CA LEU A 200 14.02 5.54 10.08
C LEU A 200 14.99 4.41 10.46
N LEU A 201 15.24 4.23 11.77
CA LEU A 201 16.17 3.22 12.28
C LEU A 201 15.70 1.79 12.02
N ARG A 202 14.39 1.53 12.07
CA ARG A 202 13.77 0.22 11.81
C ARG A 202 13.72 -0.13 10.31
N ARG A 203 14.00 0.82 9.41
CA ARG A 203 13.99 0.67 7.95
C ARG A 203 15.36 1.00 7.32
N PRO A 204 16.47 0.42 7.82
CA PRO A 204 17.81 0.81 7.38
C PRO A 204 18.05 0.51 5.89
N ARG A 205 17.31 -0.43 5.30
CA ARG A 205 17.44 -0.84 3.90
C ARG A 205 16.43 -0.21 2.96
N LEU A 206 15.53 0.64 3.46
CA LEU A 206 14.63 1.43 2.61
C LEU A 206 15.42 2.16 1.51
N TRP A 207 16.58 2.71 1.88
CA TRP A 207 17.44 3.47 0.97
C TRP A 207 18.10 2.59 -0.11
N ASP A 208 18.21 1.28 0.11
CA ASP A 208 18.67 0.30 -0.89
C ASP A 208 17.66 0.08 -2.02
N SER A 209 16.38 0.38 -1.77
CA SER A 209 15.35 0.33 -2.81
C SER A 209 15.40 1.51 -3.78
N LEU A 210 16.08 2.58 -3.38
CA LEU A 210 16.20 3.82 -4.13
C LEU A 210 17.50 3.79 -4.94
N ALA A 211 17.45 4.14 -6.22
CA ALA A 211 18.56 3.91 -7.14
C ALA A 211 19.87 4.56 -6.69
N GLY A 212 20.98 3.83 -6.86
CA GLY A 212 22.32 4.35 -7.05
C GLY A 212 22.83 5.34 -6.00
N TYR A 213 22.65 5.10 -4.70
CA TYR A 213 23.27 6.01 -3.74
C TYR A 213 24.79 5.79 -3.64
N ALA A 214 25.58 6.86 -3.74
CA ALA A 214 27.02 6.85 -3.47
C ALA A 214 27.34 6.98 -1.97
N GLY A 215 26.41 7.58 -1.23
CA GLY A 215 26.54 7.87 0.19
C GLY A 215 25.24 8.43 0.74
N LEU A 216 24.98 8.14 2.02
CA LEU A 216 23.86 8.70 2.76
C LEU A 216 24.36 9.20 4.10
N GLN A 217 24.02 10.43 4.45
CA GLN A 217 24.26 10.99 5.79
C GLN A 217 22.93 11.44 6.38
N ALA A 218 22.69 11.14 7.66
CA ALA A 218 21.50 11.56 8.37
C ALA A 218 21.90 12.44 9.56
N SER A 219 21.26 13.58 9.73
CA SER A 219 21.50 14.47 10.85
C SER A 219 20.18 14.95 11.44
N THR A 220 20.24 15.56 12.62
CA THR A 220 19.07 16.13 13.29
C THR A 220 19.28 17.62 13.51
N ARG A 221 18.22 18.41 13.34
CA ARG A 221 18.24 19.86 13.57
C ARG A 221 17.07 20.25 14.45
N MET A 222 17.36 20.95 15.55
CA MET A 222 16.31 21.52 16.41
C MET A 222 15.66 22.73 15.75
N THR A 223 14.33 22.80 15.77
CA THR A 223 13.51 23.90 15.26
C THR A 223 12.42 24.30 16.25
N ASP A 224 11.72 25.41 15.99
CA ASP A 224 10.70 25.95 16.90
C ASP A 224 9.48 25.02 17.05
N TYR A 225 9.24 24.16 16.07
CA TYR A 225 8.12 23.22 16.02
C TYR A 225 8.51 21.76 16.35
N GLY A 226 9.80 21.48 16.59
CA GLY A 226 10.27 20.16 17.00
C GLY A 226 11.68 19.85 16.51
N LEU A 227 11.93 18.57 16.22
CA LEU A 227 13.18 18.10 15.64
C LEU A 227 12.98 17.72 14.18
N ASP A 228 13.80 18.29 13.32
CA ASP A 228 13.86 17.92 11.91
C ASP A 228 14.94 16.88 11.69
N TRP A 229 14.61 15.87 10.88
CA TRP A 229 15.53 14.87 10.39
C TRP A 229 15.98 15.30 9.00
N VAL A 230 17.29 15.46 8.81
CA VAL A 230 17.87 15.87 7.53
C VAL A 230 18.68 14.72 6.98
N VAL A 231 18.29 14.21 5.81
CA VAL A 231 18.97 13.13 5.11
C VAL A 231 19.61 13.69 3.85
N GLU A 232 20.93 13.65 3.80
CA GLU A 232 21.72 13.98 2.60
C GLU A 232 22.01 12.69 1.84
N ARG A 233 21.50 12.61 0.61
CA ARG A 233 21.61 11.46 -0.28
C ARG A 233 22.44 11.85 -1.50
N GLN A 234 23.57 11.19 -1.70
CA GLN A 234 24.36 11.30 -2.92
C GLN A 234 23.93 10.23 -3.91
N VAL A 235 23.63 10.58 -5.16
CA VAL A 235 23.10 9.67 -6.19
C VAL A 235 24.03 9.61 -7.40
N LEU A 236 24.37 8.40 -7.86
CA LEU A 236 25.17 8.10 -9.04
C LEU A 236 24.28 8.03 -10.28
N GLY A 237 24.69 8.73 -11.34
CA GLY A 237 24.09 8.63 -12.67
C GLY A 237 22.93 9.60 -12.95
N PRO A 238 22.38 9.59 -14.18
CA PRO A 238 21.43 10.59 -14.68
C PRO A 238 19.98 10.41 -14.22
N GLN A 239 19.66 9.33 -13.50
CA GLN A 239 18.29 9.02 -13.06
C GLN A 239 18.01 9.61 -11.68
N PHE A 240 17.94 10.93 -11.65
CA PHE A 240 17.57 11.69 -10.48
C PHE A 240 16.04 11.78 -10.38
N ASP A 241 15.38 10.63 -10.20
CA ASP A 241 13.92 10.55 -10.05
C ASP A 241 13.53 10.47 -8.56
N CYS A 242 12.98 11.56 -8.04
CA CYS A 242 12.47 11.63 -6.67
C CYS A 242 11.01 11.15 -6.54
N THR A 243 10.32 10.84 -7.65
CA THR A 243 8.93 10.34 -7.63
C THR A 243 8.85 9.05 -6.85
N ARG A 244 9.75 8.10 -7.13
CA ARG A 244 9.80 6.83 -6.40
C ARG A 244 10.15 6.98 -4.92
N LEU A 245 10.98 7.98 -4.58
CA LEU A 245 11.27 8.32 -3.17
C LEU A 245 10.00 8.83 -2.49
N VAL A 246 9.26 9.72 -3.16
CA VAL A 246 7.97 10.20 -2.67
C VAL A 246 7.04 9.02 -2.44
N ASP A 247 6.77 8.22 -3.48
CA ASP A 247 5.94 7.00 -3.46
C ASP A 247 6.20 6.14 -2.23
N ILE A 248 7.47 5.78 -2.02
CA ILE A 248 7.89 4.93 -0.92
C ILE A 248 7.70 5.61 0.44
N LEU A 249 8.13 6.86 0.64
CA LEU A 249 8.12 7.49 1.97
C LEU A 249 6.71 7.74 2.53
N THR A 250 5.77 8.00 1.64
CA THR A 250 4.37 8.25 1.96
C THR A 250 3.50 7.00 1.96
N ASP A 251 3.99 5.89 1.41
CA ASP A 251 3.29 4.60 1.53
C ASP A 251 3.19 4.24 3.03
N PRO A 252 1.99 3.95 3.56
CA PRO A 252 1.79 3.67 4.98
C PRO A 252 2.17 2.25 5.40
N ILE A 253 2.39 1.32 4.46
CA ILE A 253 2.75 -0.09 4.73
C ILE A 253 4.26 -0.27 4.63
N VAL A 254 4.85 0.21 3.53
CA VAL A 254 6.27 0.08 3.21
C VAL A 254 7.07 1.21 3.83
N GLY A 255 6.55 2.43 3.72
CA GLY A 255 7.20 3.66 4.14
C GLY A 255 6.84 4.11 5.54
N PHE A 256 6.69 5.43 5.65
CA PHE A 256 6.47 6.16 6.89
C PHE A 256 5.06 6.78 6.95
N GLY A 257 4.24 6.66 5.89
CA GLY A 257 2.92 7.28 5.83
C GLY A 257 2.95 8.81 5.88
N LEU A 258 4.07 9.43 5.47
CA LEU A 258 4.25 10.88 5.53
C LEU A 258 3.42 11.60 4.46
N ARG A 259 3.30 12.91 4.64
CA ARG A 259 2.69 13.84 3.69
C ARG A 259 3.79 14.71 3.09
N VAL A 260 3.75 14.93 1.78
CA VAL A 260 4.61 15.91 1.11
C VAL A 260 4.21 17.30 1.59
N LEU A 261 5.17 18.08 2.11
CA LEU A 261 4.95 19.48 2.41
C LEU A 261 5.37 20.38 1.24
N ASP A 262 6.51 20.04 0.65
CA ASP A 262 7.23 20.90 -0.28
C ASP A 262 8.15 20.01 -1.13
N HIS A 263 8.21 20.34 -2.42
CA HIS A 263 9.01 19.69 -3.45
C HIS A 263 9.60 20.78 -4.39
N ASP A 264 10.16 21.83 -3.79
CA ASP A 264 10.36 23.12 -4.46
C ASP A 264 11.71 23.28 -5.20
N LEU A 265 12.70 22.40 -4.94
CA LEU A 265 14.08 22.55 -5.47
C LEU A 265 14.56 21.38 -6.35
N CYS A 266 13.67 20.76 -7.11
CA CYS A 266 14.01 19.57 -7.89
C CYS A 266 14.41 19.92 -9.33
N GLY A 267 15.71 20.05 -9.54
CA GLY A 267 16.36 20.25 -10.84
C GLY A 267 17.00 18.96 -11.39
N SER A 268 17.87 19.10 -12.40
CA SER A 268 18.51 17.96 -13.06
C SER A 268 19.58 17.24 -12.22
N SER A 269 20.12 17.91 -11.19
CA SER A 269 21.22 17.38 -10.36
C SER A 269 20.97 17.45 -8.85
N GLU A 270 19.96 18.19 -8.39
CA GLU A 270 19.67 18.39 -6.97
C GLU A 270 18.15 18.48 -6.75
N CYS A 271 17.66 17.97 -5.62
CA CYS A 271 16.26 17.97 -5.22
C CYS A 271 16.18 17.94 -3.70
N THR A 272 15.32 18.79 -3.18
CA THR A 272 14.98 18.82 -1.76
C THR A 272 13.53 18.43 -1.62
N LEU A 273 13.29 17.37 -0.86
CA LEU A 273 11.97 16.87 -0.53
C LEU A 273 11.72 17.09 0.95
N ARG A 274 10.63 17.77 1.31
CA ARG A 274 10.23 17.99 2.70
C ARG A 274 8.92 17.29 2.98
N MET A 275 8.92 16.48 4.03
CA MET A 275 7.80 15.64 4.40
C MET A 275 7.50 15.74 5.88
N ALA A 276 6.23 15.67 6.23
CA ALA A 276 5.79 15.68 7.61
C ALA A 276 4.74 14.60 7.88
N PRO A 277 4.66 14.12 9.11
CA PRO A 277 3.62 13.18 9.52
C PRO A 277 2.22 13.81 9.45
N ARG A 278 1.21 12.96 9.40
CA ARG A 278 -0.20 13.40 9.39
C ARG A 278 -0.56 14.10 10.71
N PRO A 279 -1.41 15.14 10.68
CA PRO A 279 -1.87 15.81 11.89
C PRO A 279 -2.51 14.84 12.88
N GLY A 280 -2.29 15.06 14.18
CA GLY A 280 -2.93 14.29 15.26
C GLY A 280 -2.19 13.04 15.74
N VAL A 281 -1.03 12.71 15.16
CA VAL A 281 -0.20 11.58 15.64
C VAL A 281 0.78 12.08 16.71
N TRP A 282 0.56 11.70 17.98
CA TRP A 282 1.46 12.07 19.08
C TRP A 282 2.84 11.44 18.88
N GLY A 283 3.91 12.21 19.13
CA GLY A 283 5.29 11.69 19.11
C GLY A 283 5.90 11.68 17.72
N TRP A 284 5.12 12.11 16.73
CA TRP A 284 5.50 12.28 15.34
C TRP A 284 5.41 13.79 15.01
N ARG A 285 6.14 14.65 15.69
CA ARG A 285 6.35 16.05 15.25
C ARG A 285 7.68 16.17 14.51
N GLY A 286 7.81 17.22 13.72
CA GLY A 286 9.02 17.52 12.94
C GLY A 286 8.87 17.25 11.45
N VAL A 287 9.92 17.56 10.71
CA VAL A 287 9.99 17.41 9.25
C VAL A 287 11.14 16.46 8.89
N LEU A 288 10.88 15.52 7.99
CA LEU A 288 11.91 14.78 7.28
C LEU A 288 12.27 15.57 6.02
N THR A 289 13.49 16.08 5.96
CA THR A 289 14.05 16.76 4.78
C THR A 289 15.04 15.82 4.12
N VAL A 290 14.83 15.50 2.85
CA VAL A 290 15.77 14.69 2.05
C VAL A 290 16.39 15.59 1.00
N HIS A 291 17.68 15.88 1.14
CA HIS A 291 18.49 16.55 0.14
C HIS A 291 19.16 15.51 -0.73
N SER A 292 18.71 15.35 -1.96
CA SER A 292 19.34 14.47 -2.94
C SER A 292 20.27 15.30 -3.83
N ARG A 293 21.51 14.84 -4.04
CA ARG A 293 22.50 15.47 -4.93
C ARG A 293 23.15 14.43 -5.82
N GLN A 294 23.24 14.73 -7.10
CA GLN A 294 23.93 13.90 -8.08
C GLN A 294 25.46 14.02 -7.89
N VAL A 295 26.16 12.89 -7.92
CA VAL A 295 27.62 12.84 -7.90
C VAL A 295 28.16 12.18 -9.17
N PRO A 296 29.31 12.66 -9.72
CA PRO A 296 29.92 12.07 -10.90
C PRO A 296 30.28 10.60 -10.65
N SER A 297 29.99 9.73 -11.61
CA SER A 297 30.36 8.32 -11.54
C SER A 297 31.88 8.15 -11.50
N GLY A 298 32.42 7.65 -10.39
CA GLY A 298 33.80 7.15 -10.31
C GLY A 298 34.00 5.87 -11.15
N PRO A 299 35.22 5.31 -11.22
CA PRO A 299 35.51 4.14 -12.05
C PRO A 299 34.57 2.98 -11.70
N LEU A 300 33.92 2.44 -12.74
CA LEU A 300 32.82 1.48 -12.76
C LEU A 300 33.04 0.28 -11.82
N THR A 301 32.64 0.42 -10.56
CA THR A 301 32.07 -0.72 -9.83
C THR A 301 30.63 -0.83 -10.27
N ALA A 302 30.18 -2.02 -10.64
CA ALA A 302 28.79 -2.26 -11.02
C ALA A 302 27.90 -1.94 -9.81
N VAL A 303 27.36 -0.72 -9.77
CA VAL A 303 26.47 -0.29 -8.71
C VAL A 303 25.17 -1.06 -8.91
N PRO A 304 24.72 -1.85 -7.91
CA PRO A 304 23.45 -2.53 -8.03
C PRO A 304 22.35 -1.47 -8.24
N GLY A 305 21.55 -1.67 -9.28
CA GLY A 305 20.37 -0.85 -9.53
C GLY A 305 19.41 -0.87 -8.34
N PRO A 306 18.42 0.04 -8.32
CA PRO A 306 17.46 0.12 -7.23
C PRO A 306 16.82 -1.25 -6.96
N ARG A 307 16.74 -1.63 -5.69
CA ARG A 307 16.04 -2.86 -5.33
C ARG A 307 14.52 -2.65 -5.43
N PRO A 308 13.80 -3.57 -6.07
CA PRO A 308 12.35 -3.52 -6.14
C PRO A 308 11.76 -3.88 -4.77
N LEU A 309 10.75 -3.13 -4.33
CA LEU A 309 9.97 -3.45 -3.13
C LEU A 309 8.69 -4.17 -3.51
N THR A 310 8.60 -5.47 -3.18
CA THR A 310 7.47 -6.33 -3.57
C THR A 310 6.13 -5.86 -2.99
N ALA A 311 6.11 -5.30 -1.78
CA ALA A 311 4.91 -4.72 -1.18
C ALA A 311 4.44 -3.43 -1.88
N ALA A 312 5.32 -2.76 -2.64
CA ALA A 312 4.95 -1.65 -3.50
C ALA A 312 4.44 -2.11 -4.88
N GLY A 313 4.53 -3.41 -5.20
CA GLY A 313 4.22 -3.96 -6.52
C GLY A 313 5.41 -3.95 -7.50
N ASP A 314 6.60 -3.52 -7.04
CA ASP A 314 7.79 -3.42 -7.87
C ASP A 314 8.30 -4.80 -8.31
N ARG A 315 8.79 -4.89 -9.55
CA ARG A 315 9.27 -6.15 -10.13
C ARG A 315 10.64 -6.57 -9.59
N LEU A 316 10.72 -7.72 -8.90
CA LEU A 316 11.99 -8.41 -8.62
C LEU A 316 12.72 -8.76 -9.92
N ASN A 317 13.91 -8.20 -10.15
CA ASN A 317 14.81 -8.66 -11.21
C ASN A 317 15.25 -10.09 -10.86
N VAL A 318 14.48 -11.09 -11.28
CA VAL A 318 14.92 -12.47 -11.28
C VAL A 318 15.81 -12.65 -12.49
N SER A 319 17.08 -12.98 -12.28
CA SER A 319 17.99 -13.42 -13.34
C SER A 319 17.51 -14.76 -13.92
N ARG A 320 16.53 -14.68 -14.82
CA ARG A 320 16.10 -15.71 -15.76
C ARG A 320 16.18 -15.12 -17.17
N PRO A 321 16.34 -15.96 -18.22
CA PRO A 321 16.47 -15.47 -19.59
C PRO A 321 15.34 -14.49 -19.87
N GLN A 322 15.71 -13.30 -20.37
CA GLN A 322 14.76 -12.29 -20.81
C GLN A 322 13.84 -12.93 -21.85
N THR A 323 12.68 -13.41 -21.44
CA THR A 323 11.51 -13.26 -22.30
C THR A 323 11.36 -11.76 -22.43
N LEU A 324 11.66 -11.27 -23.62
CA LEU A 324 11.46 -9.89 -24.05
C LEU A 324 10.06 -9.46 -23.61
N ALA A 325 9.97 -8.86 -22.43
CA ALA A 325 8.85 -8.01 -22.08
C ALA A 325 9.02 -6.82 -23.01
N ALA A 326 8.37 -6.91 -24.17
CA ALA A 326 8.35 -5.88 -25.17
C ALA A 326 8.08 -4.54 -24.46
N ASP A 327 8.90 -3.54 -24.77
CA ASP A 327 8.62 -2.17 -24.43
C ASP A 327 7.13 -1.89 -24.68
N PRO A 328 6.37 -1.34 -23.71
CA PRO A 328 5.02 -0.92 -24.02
C PRO A 328 5.13 0.07 -25.18
N PRO A 329 4.46 -0.18 -26.32
CA PRO A 329 4.70 0.59 -27.51
C PRO A 329 4.40 2.06 -27.23
N ARG A 330 5.43 2.89 -27.45
CA ARG A 330 5.22 4.28 -27.82
C ARG A 330 4.47 4.26 -29.14
N GLU A 331 3.18 4.66 -29.12
CA GLU A 331 2.61 5.71 -29.99
C GLU A 331 1.08 5.62 -30.16
N LEU A 332 0.40 6.69 -29.76
CA LEU A 332 -0.64 7.43 -30.50
C LEU A 332 -1.05 8.64 -29.63
N PRO A 333 -1.26 9.85 -30.19
CA PRO A 333 -1.67 11.00 -29.39
C PRO A 333 -3.14 10.82 -28.95
N GLY A 334 -3.38 10.61 -27.66
CA GLY A 334 -4.64 11.06 -27.05
C GLY A 334 -5.53 10.09 -26.26
N ARG A 335 -5.27 8.78 -26.11
CA ARG A 335 -6.06 7.94 -25.17
C ARG A 335 -5.23 6.84 -24.49
N ARG A 336 -4.90 7.03 -23.21
CA ARG A 336 -4.42 5.95 -22.32
C ARG A 336 -5.52 5.58 -21.30
N GLY A 337 -5.50 4.34 -20.80
CA GLY A 337 -6.49 3.77 -19.88
C GLY A 337 -7.90 3.58 -20.48
N ALA A 338 -8.57 2.47 -20.18
CA ALA A 338 -9.97 2.25 -20.56
C ALA A 338 -10.92 2.56 -19.40
N VAL A 339 -11.92 3.41 -19.63
CA VAL A 339 -12.88 3.84 -18.62
C VAL A 339 -14.21 3.12 -18.83
N VAL A 340 -14.61 2.33 -17.82
CA VAL A 340 -15.91 1.65 -17.75
C VAL A 340 -16.76 2.35 -16.69
N GLN A 341 -17.90 2.89 -17.09
CA GLN A 341 -18.87 3.49 -16.17
C GLN A 341 -19.93 2.47 -15.75
N LEU A 342 -20.12 2.29 -14.44
CA LEU A 342 -21.22 1.50 -13.88
C LEU A 342 -22.36 2.43 -13.45
N THR A 343 -23.60 2.08 -13.81
CA THR A 343 -24.81 2.87 -13.49
C THR A 343 -25.95 1.95 -13.10
N GLY A 344 -26.84 2.39 -12.20
CA GLY A 344 -28.08 1.68 -11.83
C GLY A 344 -29.34 2.36 -12.37
N VAL A 345 -30.50 1.71 -12.20
CA VAL A 345 -31.81 2.29 -12.53
C VAL A 345 -32.35 3.10 -11.33
N PRO A 346 -32.87 4.34 -11.49
CA PRO A 346 -33.22 5.23 -10.37
C PRO A 346 -34.47 4.88 -9.56
N ARG A 347 -35.33 3.97 -10.03
CA ARG A 347 -36.65 3.69 -9.40
C ARG A 347 -36.70 2.32 -8.71
N SER A 348 -37.55 2.24 -7.69
CA SER A 348 -37.63 1.21 -6.64
C SER A 348 -37.46 -0.23 -7.14
N GLY A 349 -36.36 -0.87 -6.73
CA GLY A 349 -35.99 -2.25 -7.09
C GLY A 349 -34.54 -2.38 -7.58
N GLY A 350 -33.96 -1.28 -8.06
CA GLY A 350 -32.62 -1.22 -8.65
C GLY A 350 -31.43 -1.39 -7.70
N VAL A 351 -30.26 -1.62 -8.30
CA VAL A 351 -28.94 -1.77 -7.65
C VAL A 351 -28.54 -0.44 -7.00
N ARG A 352 -28.23 -0.44 -5.70
CA ARG A 352 -27.88 0.78 -4.96
C ARG A 352 -26.46 1.26 -5.32
N SER A 353 -26.14 2.53 -5.05
CA SER A 353 -24.78 3.06 -5.23
C SER A 353 -23.72 2.26 -4.45
N ASP A 354 -24.10 1.73 -3.29
CA ASP A 354 -23.24 0.85 -2.48
C ASP A 354 -22.94 -0.47 -3.19
N ASP A 355 -23.95 -1.05 -3.85
CA ASP A 355 -23.79 -2.27 -4.63
C ASP A 355 -22.89 -2.02 -5.86
N LEU A 356 -23.06 -0.89 -6.54
CA LEU A 356 -22.18 -0.50 -7.66
C LEU A 356 -20.73 -0.29 -7.23
N SER A 357 -20.52 0.34 -6.07
CA SER A 357 -19.17 0.57 -5.51
C SER A 357 -18.49 -0.74 -5.18
N TRP A 358 -19.23 -1.68 -4.58
CA TRP A 358 -18.73 -3.03 -4.32
C TRP A 358 -18.32 -3.74 -5.61
N VAL A 359 -19.21 -3.77 -6.62
CA VAL A 359 -18.93 -4.43 -7.91
C VAL A 359 -17.70 -3.82 -8.59
N ALA A 360 -17.57 -2.49 -8.55
CA ALA A 360 -16.42 -1.78 -9.09
C ALA A 360 -15.11 -2.19 -8.41
N GLU A 361 -15.09 -2.26 -7.08
CA GLU A 361 -13.92 -2.71 -6.32
C GLU A 361 -13.54 -4.15 -6.66
N GLN A 362 -14.51 -5.07 -6.79
CA GLN A 362 -14.24 -6.47 -7.13
C GLN A 362 -13.68 -6.63 -8.55
N ILE A 363 -14.30 -5.97 -9.54
CA ILE A 363 -13.83 -6.00 -10.93
C ILE A 363 -12.39 -5.48 -11.01
N ALA A 364 -12.13 -4.33 -10.38
CA ALA A 364 -10.81 -3.73 -10.37
C ALA A 364 -9.78 -4.58 -9.61
N ALA A 365 -10.17 -5.25 -8.53
CA ALA A 365 -9.30 -6.17 -7.80
C ALA A 365 -8.87 -7.39 -8.65
N VAL A 366 -9.76 -7.94 -9.48
CA VAL A 366 -9.40 -8.99 -10.43
C VAL A 366 -8.39 -8.48 -11.45
N TRP A 367 -8.61 -7.31 -12.04
CA TRP A 367 -7.64 -6.72 -12.97
C TRP A 367 -6.27 -6.50 -12.32
N ALA A 368 -6.27 -6.02 -11.07
CA ALA A 368 -5.03 -5.88 -10.30
C ALA A 368 -4.37 -7.25 -10.03
N ALA A 369 -5.15 -8.30 -9.71
CA ALA A 369 -4.64 -9.67 -9.57
C ALA A 369 -4.03 -10.22 -10.87
N GLN A 370 -4.56 -9.80 -12.02
CA GLN A 370 -4.06 -10.12 -13.37
C GLN A 370 -2.84 -9.28 -13.79
N GLY A 371 -2.36 -8.39 -12.92
CA GLY A 371 -1.17 -7.58 -13.18
C GLY A 371 -1.43 -6.28 -13.95
N LEU A 372 -2.66 -5.74 -13.89
CA LEU A 372 -3.02 -4.45 -14.48
C LEU A 372 -3.02 -3.33 -13.42
N ALA A 373 -2.71 -2.10 -13.85
CA ALA A 373 -2.95 -0.93 -13.02
C ALA A 373 -4.44 -0.54 -13.10
N ALA A 374 -5.19 -0.84 -12.04
CA ALA A 374 -6.63 -0.63 -11.95
C ALA A 374 -6.99 0.52 -11.00
N ALA A 375 -7.98 1.32 -11.39
CA ALA A 375 -8.48 2.46 -10.63
C ALA A 375 -10.01 2.41 -10.48
N VAL A 376 -10.51 2.85 -9.33
CA VAL A 376 -11.93 3.07 -9.05
C VAL A 376 -12.14 4.56 -8.77
N VAL A 377 -13.13 5.18 -9.37
CA VAL A 377 -13.50 6.59 -9.15
C VAL A 377 -14.95 6.64 -8.67
N LEU A 378 -15.16 7.21 -7.48
CA LEU A 378 -16.47 7.31 -6.82
C LEU A 378 -16.87 8.78 -6.60
N TYR A 379 -18.17 9.08 -6.66
CA TYR A 379 -18.73 10.35 -6.22
C TYR A 379 -18.84 10.38 -4.69
N ARG A 380 -18.42 11.47 -4.05
CA ARG A 380 -18.46 11.63 -2.59
C ARG A 380 -19.84 12.02 -2.07
N ASP A 381 -20.71 11.05 -1.80
CA ASP A 381 -22.08 11.33 -1.34
C ASP A 381 -22.11 11.94 0.08
N ARG A 382 -22.78 13.09 0.25
CA ARG A 382 -22.97 13.77 1.56
C ARG A 382 -23.85 12.96 2.54
N GLY A 383 -24.56 11.94 2.05
CA GLY A 383 -25.51 11.14 2.84
C GLY A 383 -25.11 9.69 3.10
N SER A 384 -24.01 9.19 2.52
CA SER A 384 -23.58 7.80 2.71
C SER A 384 -23.10 7.58 4.16
N ARG A 385 -24.01 7.06 5.00
CA ARG A 385 -23.72 6.52 6.35
C ARG A 385 -22.83 5.27 6.32
N TRP A 386 -22.38 4.84 5.15
CA TRP A 386 -21.32 3.86 4.95
C TRP A 386 -19.95 4.51 4.70
N GLN A 387 -19.71 5.70 5.26
CA GLN A 387 -18.44 5.88 5.93
C GLN A 387 -18.31 4.72 6.90
N PHE A 388 -17.51 3.70 6.58
CA PHE A 388 -16.94 2.86 7.61
C PHE A 388 -16.45 3.84 8.66
N PRO A 389 -17.04 3.89 9.87
CA PRO A 389 -16.42 4.66 10.93
C PRO A 389 -14.99 4.17 10.90
N ARG A 390 -14.03 5.09 10.78
CA ARG A 390 -12.63 4.78 11.10
C ARG A 390 -12.67 4.40 12.57
N ASP A 391 -13.01 3.15 12.80
CA ASP A 391 -12.95 2.53 14.08
C ASP A 391 -11.46 2.42 14.31
N SER A 392 -10.93 3.29 15.16
CA SER A 392 -9.49 3.43 15.42
C SER A 392 -8.85 2.13 15.90
N GLY A 393 -9.65 1.09 16.19
CA GLY A 393 -9.24 -0.27 16.51
C GLY A 393 -9.19 -1.27 15.35
N ARG A 394 -9.62 -0.95 14.12
CA ARG A 394 -9.69 -1.92 13.02
C ARG A 394 -8.42 -1.97 12.14
N PRO A 395 -8.15 -3.11 11.48
CA PRO A 395 -6.99 -3.30 10.60
C PRO A 395 -7.13 -2.49 9.30
N ALA A 396 -6.16 -1.61 9.02
CA ALA A 396 -6.16 -0.71 7.86
C ALA A 396 -5.29 -1.24 6.69
N TRP A 397 -4.79 -2.47 6.82
CA TRP A 397 -3.70 -3.05 6.01
C TRP A 397 -4.00 -3.32 4.56
N ALA A 398 -5.28 -3.30 4.22
CA ALA A 398 -5.66 -3.50 2.85
C ALA A 398 -5.71 -2.14 2.12
N THR A 399 -6.06 -1.03 2.76
CA THR A 399 -6.12 0.29 2.13
C THR A 399 -5.00 1.24 2.59
N ALA A 400 -4.04 1.47 1.71
CA ALA A 400 -2.97 2.43 1.89
C ALA A 400 -3.33 3.76 1.20
N ALA A 401 -3.34 4.88 1.91
CA ALA A 401 -3.38 6.17 1.24
C ALA A 401 -2.03 6.43 0.56
N VAL A 402 -2.04 6.57 -0.76
CA VAL A 402 -0.85 6.90 -1.58
C VAL A 402 -0.50 8.37 -1.34
N PRO A 403 0.78 8.76 -1.48
CA PRO A 403 1.22 10.17 -1.50
C PRO A 403 0.40 11.07 -2.41
N ASP A 404 0.40 12.34 -2.02
CA ASP A 404 -0.09 13.50 -2.72
C ASP A 404 0.67 13.86 -4.01
N THR A 405 0.86 12.93 -4.95
CA THR A 405 1.27 13.31 -6.32
C THR A 405 0.05 13.65 -7.19
N VAL A 406 -1.15 13.19 -6.82
CA VAL A 406 -2.43 13.65 -7.39
C VAL A 406 -3.47 13.68 -6.25
N ALA A 407 -4.00 14.86 -5.92
CA ALA A 407 -4.92 15.05 -4.80
C ALA A 407 -6.06 14.00 -4.77
N GLY A 408 -6.09 13.17 -3.72
CA GLY A 408 -7.23 12.32 -3.38
C GLY A 408 -7.12 10.81 -3.63
N TRP A 409 -6.12 10.32 -4.37
CA TRP A 409 -5.98 8.88 -4.67
C TRP A 409 -5.53 8.04 -3.46
N ARG A 410 -6.09 6.84 -3.31
CA ARG A 410 -5.82 5.89 -2.22
C ARG A 410 -5.62 4.48 -2.81
N ARG A 411 -4.49 3.82 -2.56
CA ARG A 411 -4.30 2.40 -2.89
C ARG A 411 -5.26 1.55 -2.04
N LEU A 412 -6.11 0.77 -2.69
CA LEU A 412 -7.15 -0.03 -2.03
C LEU A 412 -6.68 -1.39 -1.54
N ARG A 413 -5.66 -1.98 -2.19
CA ARG A 413 -5.09 -3.30 -1.91
C ARG A 413 -3.65 -3.39 -2.41
N ILE A 414 -2.82 -4.20 -1.74
CA ILE A 414 -1.58 -4.72 -2.32
C ILE A 414 -1.97 -5.78 -3.34
N ALA A 415 -1.42 -5.69 -4.55
CA ALA A 415 -1.66 -6.63 -5.62
C ALA A 415 -0.37 -7.42 -5.96
N PRO A 416 -0.49 -8.61 -6.57
CA PRO A 416 0.64 -9.37 -7.10
C PRO A 416 1.46 -8.53 -8.10
N LEU A 417 2.70 -8.98 -8.34
CA LEU A 417 3.68 -8.31 -9.19
C LEU A 417 3.10 -7.88 -10.56
N GLY A 418 3.17 -6.58 -10.85
CA GLY A 418 2.62 -5.95 -12.05
C GLY A 418 1.28 -5.24 -11.85
N GLY A 419 0.51 -5.59 -10.82
CA GLY A 419 -0.81 -5.02 -10.57
C GLY A 419 -0.83 -3.84 -9.62
N GLU A 420 -1.82 -2.96 -9.78
CA GLU A 420 -2.14 -1.90 -8.83
C GLU A 420 -3.65 -1.78 -8.67
N LEU A 421 -4.13 -1.49 -7.46
CA LEU A 421 -5.53 -1.15 -7.23
C LEU A 421 -5.63 0.16 -6.44
N SER A 422 -6.23 1.17 -7.05
CA SER A 422 -6.36 2.51 -6.48
C SER A 422 -7.81 3.03 -6.52
N LEU A 423 -8.18 3.89 -5.59
CA LEU A 423 -9.49 4.51 -5.42
C LEU A 423 -9.35 6.02 -5.30
N LEU A 424 -10.24 6.76 -5.97
CA LEU A 424 -10.41 8.18 -5.80
C LEU A 424 -11.87 8.50 -5.48
N GLU A 425 -12.07 9.25 -4.40
CA GLU A 425 -13.35 9.88 -4.08
C GLU A 425 -13.29 11.34 -4.54
N VAL A 426 -14.18 11.74 -5.44
CA VAL A 426 -14.24 13.11 -5.96
C VAL A 426 -15.51 13.79 -5.43
N ASP A 427 -15.39 15.05 -5.03
CA ASP A 427 -16.55 15.88 -4.71
C ASP A 427 -17.47 16.00 -5.94
N HIS A 428 -18.72 16.43 -5.74
CA HIS A 428 -19.79 16.43 -6.76
C HIS A 428 -19.60 17.42 -7.93
N ASP A 429 -18.36 17.76 -8.27
CA ASP A 429 -18.01 18.66 -9.36
C ASP A 429 -17.64 17.87 -10.62
N THR A 430 -18.41 18.06 -11.69
CA THR A 430 -18.20 17.43 -12.99
C THR A 430 -16.83 17.75 -13.59
N GLU A 431 -16.30 18.96 -13.39
CA GLU A 431 -14.98 19.34 -13.88
C GLU A 431 -13.88 18.61 -13.12
N ALA A 432 -14.02 18.49 -11.80
CA ALA A 432 -13.11 17.71 -10.95
C ALA A 432 -13.08 16.23 -11.37
N ILE A 433 -14.22 15.66 -11.73
CA ILE A 433 -14.31 14.26 -12.20
C ILE A 433 -13.69 14.10 -13.58
N ALA A 434 -13.96 15.03 -14.51
CA ALA A 434 -13.35 15.00 -15.82
C ALA A 434 -11.81 15.13 -15.74
N ALA A 435 -11.31 15.99 -14.85
CA ALA A 435 -9.88 16.13 -14.58
C ALA A 435 -9.30 14.85 -13.95
N ALA A 436 -10.00 14.26 -12.98
CA ALA A 436 -9.63 13.00 -12.33
C ALA A 436 -9.55 11.83 -13.32
N LEU A 437 -10.56 11.67 -14.18
CA LEU A 437 -10.56 10.64 -15.22
C LEU A 437 -9.45 10.89 -16.24
N SER A 438 -9.23 12.14 -16.65
CA SER A 438 -8.13 12.49 -17.56
C SER A 438 -6.76 12.18 -16.96
N ALA A 439 -6.59 12.38 -15.65
CA ALA A 439 -5.39 12.00 -14.92
C ALA A 439 -5.25 10.48 -14.79
N ALA A 440 -6.32 9.79 -14.38
CA ALA A 440 -6.34 8.34 -14.23
C ALA A 440 -5.97 7.64 -15.54
N ARG A 441 -6.51 8.13 -16.66
CA ARG A 441 -6.22 7.65 -18.01
C ARG A 441 -4.73 7.64 -18.34
N ARG A 442 -3.92 8.54 -17.77
CA ARG A 442 -2.48 8.55 -18.01
C ARG A 442 -1.71 7.48 -17.21
N SER A 443 -2.27 7.05 -16.08
CA SER A 443 -1.57 6.25 -15.07
C SER A 443 -2.10 4.82 -14.91
N PHE A 444 -3.35 4.55 -15.31
CA PHE A 444 -4.00 3.26 -15.11
C PHE A 444 -4.42 2.62 -16.44
N ASP A 445 -4.33 1.28 -16.50
CA ASP A 445 -4.77 0.48 -17.64
C ASP A 445 -6.30 0.37 -17.70
N ARG A 446 -6.93 0.28 -16.54
CA ARG A 446 -8.38 0.06 -16.38
C ARG A 446 -8.95 0.95 -15.29
N ILE A 447 -10.03 1.65 -15.59
CA ILE A 447 -10.65 2.62 -14.69
C ILE A 447 -12.14 2.31 -14.61
N VAL A 448 -12.66 2.10 -13.42
CA VAL A 448 -14.10 1.95 -13.16
C VAL A 448 -14.63 3.25 -12.55
N LEU A 449 -15.60 3.87 -13.21
CA LEU A 449 -16.33 5.02 -12.70
C LEU A 449 -17.69 4.54 -12.19
N VAL A 450 -18.01 4.79 -10.92
CA VAL A 450 -19.36 4.53 -10.39
C VAL A 450 -20.21 5.78 -10.56
N GLY A 451 -21.27 5.71 -11.37
CA GLY A 451 -22.19 6.84 -11.60
C GLY A 451 -23.18 7.06 -10.46
N ARG A 452 -23.79 8.26 -10.42
CA ARG A 452 -24.91 8.56 -9.51
C ARG A 452 -26.18 7.82 -9.99
N ASN A 453 -26.92 7.25 -9.05
CA ASN A 453 -28.20 6.60 -9.37
C ASN A 453 -29.37 7.59 -9.50
N ASP A 454 -29.33 8.75 -8.82
CA ASP A 454 -30.58 9.45 -8.48
C ASP A 454 -30.78 10.86 -9.08
N ASP A 455 -29.77 11.55 -9.64
CA ASP A 455 -29.96 12.90 -10.21
C ASP A 455 -29.01 13.16 -11.38
N TRP A 456 -29.55 13.16 -12.60
CA TRP A 456 -28.77 13.11 -13.84
C TRP A 456 -28.97 14.22 -14.90
N PRO A 457 -29.76 15.32 -14.74
CA PRO A 457 -29.95 16.21 -15.89
C PRO A 457 -28.72 17.00 -16.35
N THR A 458 -27.69 17.21 -15.51
CA THR A 458 -26.76 18.36 -15.71
C THR A 458 -25.29 18.02 -16.03
N GLU A 459 -24.82 16.77 -15.93
CA GLU A 459 -23.36 16.50 -15.76
C GLU A 459 -22.61 15.88 -16.99
N GLU A 460 -23.23 15.70 -18.16
CA GLU A 460 -22.83 14.55 -18.99
C GLU A 460 -21.90 14.76 -20.20
N ALA A 461 -21.73 15.98 -20.73
CA ALA A 461 -20.96 16.15 -21.97
C ALA A 461 -19.45 15.91 -21.80
N ALA A 462 -18.88 16.37 -20.68
CA ALA A 462 -17.45 16.24 -20.38
C ALA A 462 -17.09 14.79 -19.98
N ILE A 463 -17.85 14.19 -19.06
CA ILE A 463 -17.65 12.81 -18.59
C ILE A 463 -17.91 11.79 -19.71
N GLY A 464 -18.93 12.03 -20.53
CA GLY A 464 -19.29 11.14 -21.63
C GLY A 464 -18.24 11.01 -22.71
N ARG A 465 -17.40 12.03 -22.94
CA ARG A 465 -16.27 11.97 -23.89
C ARG A 465 -15.10 11.14 -23.37
N LEU A 466 -15.01 10.99 -22.04
CA LEU A 466 -13.92 10.31 -21.35
C LEU A 466 -14.27 8.85 -20.99
N THR A 467 -15.52 8.44 -21.18
CA THR A 467 -16.03 7.10 -20.89
C THR A 467 -16.00 6.23 -22.16
N ASP A 468 -15.35 5.08 -22.11
CA ASP A 468 -15.24 4.17 -23.27
C ASP A 468 -16.38 3.13 -23.29
N ALA A 469 -16.84 2.67 -22.13
CA ALA A 469 -17.97 1.76 -21.99
C ALA A 469 -18.93 2.19 -20.87
N ARG A 470 -20.24 2.02 -21.09
CA ARG A 470 -21.30 2.29 -20.10
C ARG A 470 -22.11 1.04 -19.84
N LEU A 471 -22.06 0.57 -18.61
CA LEU A 471 -22.76 -0.62 -18.15
C LEU A 471 -23.92 -0.23 -17.25
N LEU A 472 -25.11 -0.72 -17.59
CA LEU A 472 -26.24 -0.70 -16.68
C LEU A 472 -26.18 -1.97 -15.83
N VAL A 473 -25.97 -1.79 -14.53
CA VAL A 473 -25.90 -2.88 -13.56
C VAL A 473 -27.30 -3.13 -13.01
N HIS A 474 -27.76 -4.36 -13.10
CA HIS A 474 -29.10 -4.76 -12.71
C HIS A 474 -29.05 -6.06 -11.90
N ARG A 475 -29.99 -6.31 -11.00
CA ARG A 475 -30.08 -7.63 -10.36
C ARG A 475 -30.60 -8.65 -11.38
N ALA A 476 -30.04 -9.85 -11.37
CA ALA A 476 -30.53 -10.92 -12.23
C ALA A 476 -31.98 -11.24 -11.83
N ALA A 477 -32.89 -11.10 -12.79
CA ALA A 477 -34.29 -11.51 -12.68
C ALA A 477 -34.53 -12.61 -13.71
N SER A 478 -35.38 -13.58 -13.36
CA SER A 478 -35.81 -14.59 -14.33
C SER A 478 -36.64 -13.93 -15.43
N TYR A 479 -36.43 -14.33 -16.68
CA TYR A 479 -37.28 -13.86 -17.77
C TYR A 479 -38.66 -14.48 -17.62
N GLU A 480 -39.70 -13.64 -17.68
CA GLU A 480 -41.08 -14.08 -17.58
C GLU A 480 -41.40 -14.98 -18.78
N ARG A 481 -41.82 -16.22 -18.50
CA ARG A 481 -42.13 -17.23 -19.54
C ARG A 481 -43.61 -17.36 -19.81
N HIS A 482 -44.43 -16.81 -18.92
CA HIS A 482 -45.87 -16.89 -19.02
C HIS A 482 -46.54 -15.74 -18.29
N ILE A 483 -47.71 -15.32 -18.79
CA ILE A 483 -48.57 -14.33 -18.15
C ILE A 483 -49.84 -15.04 -17.69
N SER A 484 -50.20 -14.87 -16.42
CA SER A 484 -51.50 -15.31 -15.91
C SER A 484 -52.58 -14.32 -16.37
N LEU A 485 -53.60 -14.82 -17.07
CA LEU A 485 -54.78 -14.03 -17.40
C LEU A 485 -55.69 -13.94 -16.17
N PRO A 486 -56.35 -12.79 -15.94
CA PRO A 486 -57.33 -12.68 -14.87
C PRO A 486 -58.44 -13.71 -15.09
N ALA A 487 -58.74 -14.50 -14.06
CA ALA A 487 -59.85 -15.45 -14.10
C ALA A 487 -61.15 -14.66 -14.24
N GLU A 488 -61.83 -14.76 -15.39
CA GLU A 488 -63.22 -14.35 -15.46
C GLU A 488 -64.04 -15.28 -14.55
N THR A 489 -64.98 -14.70 -13.81
CA THR A 489 -65.75 -15.37 -12.75
C THR A 489 -66.27 -16.75 -13.20
N GLY A 490 -65.61 -17.81 -12.73
CA GLY A 490 -66.07 -19.20 -12.88
C GLY A 490 -65.17 -20.13 -13.69
N GLU A 491 -64.12 -19.65 -14.36
CA GLU A 491 -63.17 -20.51 -15.09
C GLU A 491 -61.75 -20.47 -14.48
N ASP A 492 -61.04 -21.60 -14.60
CA ASP A 492 -59.63 -21.74 -14.19
C ASP A 492 -58.79 -20.68 -14.92
N SER A 493 -57.92 -19.98 -14.19
CA SER A 493 -57.05 -18.93 -14.74
C SER A 493 -56.21 -19.46 -15.91
N GLY A 494 -56.44 -18.94 -17.12
CA GLY A 494 -55.65 -19.26 -18.29
C GLY A 494 -54.21 -18.73 -18.19
N VAL A 495 -53.24 -19.48 -18.69
CA VAL A 495 -51.82 -19.11 -18.74
C VAL A 495 -51.39 -18.94 -20.20
N VAL A 496 -50.88 -17.77 -20.57
CA VAL A 496 -50.32 -17.51 -21.92
C VAL A 496 -48.82 -17.69 -21.87
N MET A 497 -48.29 -18.61 -22.67
CA MET A 497 -46.84 -18.82 -22.82
C MET A 497 -46.23 -17.74 -23.69
N LEU A 498 -45.10 -17.17 -23.25
CA LEU A 498 -44.37 -16.13 -23.96
C LEU A 498 -43.25 -16.75 -24.80
N THR A 499 -43.09 -16.24 -26.02
CA THR A 499 -41.92 -16.51 -26.85
C THR A 499 -40.72 -15.67 -26.40
N PRO A 500 -39.47 -16.05 -26.71
CA PRO A 500 -38.30 -15.27 -26.32
C PRO A 500 -38.33 -13.78 -26.74
N PRO A 501 -38.83 -13.40 -27.94
CA PRO A 501 -39.03 -11.99 -28.29
C PRO A 501 -40.05 -11.27 -27.40
N GLU A 502 -41.17 -11.92 -27.07
CA GLU A 502 -42.21 -11.33 -26.22
C GLU A 502 -41.71 -11.13 -24.78
N SER A 503 -41.02 -12.15 -24.23
CA SER A 503 -40.36 -12.05 -22.92
C SER A 503 -39.30 -10.95 -22.88
N ALA A 504 -38.53 -10.76 -23.96
CA ALA A 504 -37.53 -9.68 -24.04
C ALA A 504 -38.17 -8.29 -24.01
N VAL A 505 -39.26 -8.09 -24.77
CA VAL A 505 -40.01 -6.83 -24.79
C VAL A 505 -40.65 -6.56 -23.43
N GLN A 506 -41.29 -7.58 -22.85
CA GLN A 506 -41.93 -7.47 -21.54
C GLN A 506 -40.92 -7.14 -20.44
N TRP A 507 -39.80 -7.87 -20.37
CA TRP A 507 -38.73 -7.59 -19.42
C TRP A 507 -38.22 -6.14 -19.57
N ARG A 508 -37.99 -5.69 -20.81
CA ARG A 508 -37.57 -4.31 -21.06
C ARG A 508 -38.62 -3.30 -20.62
N GLN A 509 -39.91 -3.57 -20.82
CA GLN A 509 -40.98 -2.66 -20.37
C GLN A 509 -41.12 -2.65 -18.85
N GLN A 510 -40.98 -3.81 -18.18
CA GLN A 510 -41.07 -3.91 -16.72
C GLN A 510 -39.88 -3.25 -16.03
N GLU A 511 -38.65 -3.59 -16.45
CA GLU A 511 -37.44 -3.15 -15.77
C GLU A 511 -36.94 -1.78 -16.28
N LEU A 512 -37.16 -1.47 -17.56
CA LEU A 512 -36.67 -0.24 -18.21
C LEU A 512 -37.78 0.66 -18.77
N GLY A 513 -39.06 0.30 -18.73
CA GLY A 513 -40.15 1.01 -19.44
C GLY A 513 -40.47 2.42 -18.93
N GLY A 514 -39.86 2.85 -17.84
CA GLY A 514 -39.89 4.24 -17.35
C GLY A 514 -38.56 4.99 -17.50
N TRP A 515 -37.56 4.37 -18.13
CA TRP A 515 -36.19 4.84 -18.19
C TRP A 515 -35.66 4.80 -19.62
N THR A 516 -35.16 5.95 -20.11
CA THR A 516 -34.53 6.04 -21.43
C THR A 516 -33.11 6.55 -21.23
N PRO A 517 -32.07 5.77 -21.59
CA PRO A 517 -30.70 6.24 -21.45
C PRO A 517 -30.43 7.37 -22.44
N LYS A 518 -29.92 8.50 -21.95
CA LYS A 518 -29.58 9.67 -22.79
C LYS A 518 -28.38 9.41 -23.71
N TYR A 519 -27.51 8.50 -23.32
CA TYR A 519 -26.39 8.03 -24.13
C TYR A 519 -26.45 6.53 -24.33
N ARG A 520 -25.89 6.07 -25.46
CA ARG A 520 -25.82 4.65 -25.80
C ARG A 520 -25.13 3.87 -24.67
N LEU A 521 -25.86 2.89 -24.12
CA LEU A 521 -25.27 1.87 -23.26
C LEU A 521 -24.41 0.93 -24.09
N THR A 522 -23.32 0.46 -23.49
CA THR A 522 -22.54 -0.65 -24.03
C THR A 522 -23.23 -1.99 -23.75
N GLY A 523 -23.87 -2.13 -22.59
CA GLY A 523 -24.70 -3.30 -22.27
C GLY A 523 -25.14 -3.40 -20.81
N LEU A 524 -25.72 -4.54 -20.47
CA LEU A 524 -26.25 -4.92 -19.16
C LEU A 524 -25.26 -5.84 -18.42
N LEU A 525 -24.99 -5.53 -17.16
CA LEU A 525 -24.25 -6.40 -16.22
C LEU A 525 -25.21 -6.90 -15.14
N PHE A 526 -25.49 -8.20 -15.12
CA PHE A 526 -26.40 -8.77 -14.12
C PHE A 526 -25.69 -9.17 -12.83
N LEU A 527 -26.27 -8.83 -11.68
CA LEU A 527 -25.84 -9.30 -10.36
C LEU A 527 -26.62 -10.56 -9.98
N THR A 528 -25.95 -11.72 -9.94
CA THR A 528 -26.56 -13.02 -9.64
C THR A 528 -26.46 -13.34 -8.15
N GLY A 529 -27.56 -13.74 -7.51
CA GLY A 529 -27.55 -14.12 -6.09
C GLY A 529 -26.60 -15.31 -5.81
N ALA A 530 -26.02 -15.37 -4.60
CA ALA A 530 -25.05 -16.41 -4.21
C ALA A 530 -25.61 -17.85 -4.27
N GLN A 531 -26.93 -18.02 -4.32
CA GLN A 531 -27.63 -19.32 -4.44
C GLN A 531 -28.47 -19.46 -5.72
N GLN A 532 -28.38 -18.51 -6.65
CA GLN A 532 -29.12 -18.64 -7.92
C GLN A 532 -28.38 -19.59 -8.88
N PRO A 533 -29.13 -20.39 -9.66
CA PRO A 533 -28.56 -21.49 -10.42
C PRO A 533 -27.49 -21.05 -11.43
N PRO A 534 -26.55 -21.95 -11.73
CA PRO A 534 -25.41 -21.70 -12.60
C PRO A 534 -25.88 -21.66 -14.05
N ALA A 535 -25.60 -20.55 -14.72
CA ALA A 535 -25.78 -20.31 -16.15
C ALA A 535 -27.25 -20.20 -16.66
N PRO A 536 -27.51 -19.30 -17.61
CA PRO A 536 -28.80 -19.22 -18.31
C PRO A 536 -29.09 -20.51 -19.09
N ASP A 537 -30.36 -20.91 -19.14
CA ASP A 537 -30.79 -21.99 -20.03
C ASP A 537 -30.97 -21.51 -21.48
N GLU A 538 -31.34 -22.41 -22.38
CA GLU A 538 -31.48 -22.11 -23.81
C GLU A 538 -32.52 -21.00 -24.08
N PHE A 539 -33.62 -20.98 -23.31
CA PHE A 539 -34.64 -19.94 -23.44
C PHE A 539 -34.09 -18.59 -23.00
N ASP A 540 -33.41 -18.54 -21.86
CA ASP A 540 -32.82 -17.30 -21.35
C ASP A 540 -31.76 -16.75 -22.32
N LEU A 541 -30.93 -17.61 -22.92
CA LEU A 541 -29.98 -17.21 -23.96
C LEU A 541 -30.68 -16.64 -25.21
N ALA A 542 -31.80 -17.25 -25.64
CA ALA A 542 -32.59 -16.75 -26.76
C ALA A 542 -33.22 -15.38 -26.45
N VAL A 543 -33.71 -15.16 -25.21
CA VAL A 543 -34.22 -13.87 -24.75
C VAL A 543 -33.11 -12.82 -24.77
N GLU A 544 -31.90 -13.16 -24.30
CA GLU A 544 -30.74 -12.27 -24.31
C GLU A 544 -30.29 -11.86 -25.71
N GLU A 545 -30.38 -12.78 -26.67
CA GLU A 545 -30.13 -12.46 -28.07
C GLU A 545 -31.15 -11.42 -28.59
N GLN A 546 -32.42 -11.55 -28.22
CA GLN A 546 -33.43 -10.55 -28.56
C GLN A 546 -33.19 -9.21 -27.86
N LEU A 547 -32.80 -9.21 -26.57
CA LEU A 547 -32.41 -8.00 -25.86
C LEU A 547 -31.22 -7.29 -26.55
N ALA A 548 -30.24 -8.06 -27.06
CA ALA A 548 -29.13 -7.52 -27.83
C ALA A 548 -29.61 -6.86 -29.14
N ARG A 549 -30.54 -7.50 -29.88
CA ARG A 549 -31.17 -6.93 -31.09
C ARG A 549 -31.95 -5.64 -30.79
N HIS A 550 -32.53 -5.55 -29.60
CA HIS A 550 -33.22 -4.36 -29.12
C HIS A 550 -32.28 -3.27 -28.55
N GLY A 551 -30.96 -3.48 -28.61
CA GLY A 551 -29.95 -2.48 -28.23
C GLY A 551 -29.54 -2.50 -26.76
N THR A 552 -29.91 -3.55 -26.02
CA THR A 552 -29.54 -3.78 -24.61
C THR A 552 -28.85 -5.14 -24.45
N PRO A 553 -27.64 -5.34 -25.01
CA PRO A 553 -26.96 -6.62 -24.94
C PRO A 553 -26.48 -6.92 -23.51
N VAL A 554 -26.58 -8.18 -23.10
CA VAL A 554 -26.05 -8.64 -21.80
C VAL A 554 -24.55 -8.90 -21.93
N VAL A 555 -23.74 -8.09 -21.26
CA VAL A 555 -22.26 -8.15 -21.36
C VAL A 555 -21.62 -8.99 -20.26
N GLY A 556 -22.36 -9.40 -19.24
CA GLY A 556 -21.83 -10.26 -18.20
C GLY A 556 -22.81 -10.54 -17.08
N ARG A 557 -22.43 -11.51 -16.25
CA ARG A 557 -23.07 -11.84 -14.98
C ARG A 557 -21.98 -11.81 -13.92
N PHE A 558 -22.19 -11.05 -12.87
CA PHE A 558 -21.28 -10.89 -11.76
C PHE A 558 -21.94 -11.39 -10.48
N PRO A 559 -21.22 -12.10 -9.59
CA PRO A 559 -21.81 -12.52 -8.33
C PRO A 559 -22.24 -11.31 -7.50
N ALA A 560 -23.45 -11.35 -6.94
CA ALA A 560 -23.97 -10.31 -6.06
C ALA A 560 -23.26 -10.32 -4.70
N ASN A 561 -23.41 -9.21 -3.97
CA ASN A 561 -22.84 -9.02 -2.64
C ASN A 561 -23.26 -10.16 -1.69
N GLY A 562 -22.30 -10.97 -1.25
CA GLY A 562 -22.49 -11.91 -0.15
C GLY A 562 -22.54 -11.20 1.21
N TRP A 563 -22.96 -11.93 2.26
CA TRP A 563 -22.84 -11.45 3.64
C TRP A 563 -21.35 -11.42 3.99
N ILE A 564 -20.77 -10.24 4.06
CA ILE A 564 -19.36 -10.08 4.41
C ILE A 564 -19.22 -10.34 5.91
N ILE A 565 -18.61 -11.46 6.27
CA ILE A 565 -18.21 -11.74 7.66
C ILE A 565 -17.14 -10.73 8.05
N ARG A 566 -17.52 -9.78 8.92
CA ARG A 566 -16.61 -8.78 9.47
C ARG A 566 -16.02 -9.30 10.77
N GLY A 567 -14.85 -9.92 10.69
CA GLY A 567 -14.07 -10.31 11.88
C GLY A 567 -13.05 -9.24 12.31
N PRO A 568 -12.54 -9.31 13.54
CA PRO A 568 -11.27 -8.68 13.91
C PRO A 568 -10.17 -9.24 12.99
N GLY A 569 -9.49 -8.38 12.21
CA GLY A 569 -8.47 -8.82 11.23
C GLY A 569 -8.80 -8.47 9.77
N HIS A 570 -10.04 -8.09 9.47
CA HIS A 570 -10.47 -7.71 8.12
C HIS A 570 -10.44 -6.20 7.88
N SER A 571 -10.22 -5.79 6.63
CA SER A 571 -10.23 -4.39 6.21
C SER A 571 -11.62 -3.75 6.36
N SER A 572 -11.70 -2.42 6.34
CA SER A 572 -12.99 -1.74 6.21
C SER A 572 -13.69 -2.08 4.88
N HIS A 573 -12.96 -2.40 3.82
CA HIS A 573 -13.52 -2.77 2.52
C HIS A 573 -13.93 -4.25 2.45
N PRO A 574 -14.89 -4.60 1.57
CA PRO A 574 -15.23 -5.99 1.30
C PRO A 574 -13.99 -6.83 0.94
N PRO A 575 -13.94 -8.13 1.32
CA PRO A 575 -12.92 -9.04 0.82
C PRO A 575 -13.04 -9.14 -0.71
N THR A 576 -11.89 -9.26 -1.36
CA THR A 576 -11.73 -9.34 -2.82
C THR A 576 -10.89 -10.56 -3.18
N VAL A 577 -10.69 -10.84 -4.47
CA VAL A 577 -9.73 -11.87 -4.93
C VAL A 577 -8.29 -11.65 -4.46
N LEU A 578 -7.95 -10.44 -4.01
CA LEU A 578 -6.64 -10.11 -3.43
C LEU A 578 -6.53 -10.55 -1.97
N ASP A 579 -7.65 -10.89 -1.31
CA ASP A 579 -7.72 -11.31 0.08
C ASP A 579 -7.58 -12.86 0.22
N PRO A 580 -7.58 -13.45 1.43
CA PRO A 580 -7.79 -14.88 1.60
C PRO A 580 -9.15 -15.33 1.06
N GLU A 581 -9.22 -16.56 0.54
CA GLU A 581 -10.43 -17.08 -0.11
C GLU A 581 -11.62 -17.05 0.84
N SER A 582 -12.68 -16.35 0.42
CA SER A 582 -13.96 -16.30 1.12
C SER A 582 -14.90 -17.41 0.64
N GLU A 583 -15.73 -17.93 1.53
CA GLU A 583 -16.65 -19.02 1.20
C GLU A 583 -17.60 -18.66 0.03
N HIS A 584 -18.08 -17.40 -0.05
CA HIS A 584 -18.98 -16.94 -1.13
C HIS A 584 -18.91 -15.42 -1.35
N PRO A 585 -18.91 -14.92 -2.61
CA PRO A 585 -18.62 -15.66 -3.84
C PRO A 585 -17.16 -16.13 -3.89
N THR A 586 -16.90 -17.22 -4.58
CA THR A 586 -15.53 -17.76 -4.68
C THR A 586 -14.67 -16.87 -5.58
N HIS A 587 -13.35 -16.91 -5.39
CA HIS A 587 -12.43 -16.15 -6.23
C HIS A 587 -12.56 -16.52 -7.71
N ASP A 588 -12.72 -17.81 -8.01
CA ASP A 588 -12.89 -18.30 -9.37
C ASP A 588 -14.14 -17.76 -10.05
N GLN A 589 -15.25 -17.62 -9.32
CA GLN A 589 -16.47 -17.01 -9.84
C GLN A 589 -16.25 -15.54 -10.22
N MET A 590 -15.54 -14.79 -9.36
CA MET A 590 -15.20 -13.39 -9.63
C MET A 590 -14.27 -13.27 -10.82
N ILE A 591 -13.20 -14.08 -10.88
CA ILE A 591 -12.23 -14.08 -11.99
C ILE A 591 -12.93 -14.40 -13.31
N THR A 592 -13.71 -15.49 -13.35
CA THR A 592 -14.45 -15.91 -14.55
C THR A 592 -15.44 -14.85 -15.02
N ALA A 593 -16.15 -14.19 -14.10
CA ALA A 593 -17.08 -13.12 -14.42
C ALA A 593 -16.39 -11.90 -15.04
N VAL A 594 -15.22 -11.49 -14.50
CA VAL A 594 -14.43 -10.37 -15.04
C VAL A 594 -13.81 -10.72 -16.38
N ASP A 595 -13.32 -11.94 -16.57
CA ASP A 595 -12.74 -12.39 -17.84
C ASP A 595 -13.80 -12.41 -18.95
N ALA A 596 -15.00 -12.93 -18.66
CA ALA A 596 -16.11 -12.92 -19.60
C ALA A 596 -16.55 -11.48 -19.96
N LEU A 597 -16.59 -10.59 -18.96
CA LEU A 597 -16.87 -9.17 -19.18
C LEU A 597 -15.82 -8.51 -20.08
N ALA A 598 -14.53 -8.77 -19.81
CA ALA A 598 -13.42 -8.20 -20.56
C ALA A 598 -13.42 -8.66 -22.02
N GLN A 599 -13.72 -9.94 -22.28
CA GLN A 599 -13.84 -10.49 -23.64
C GLN A 599 -14.92 -9.76 -24.46
N ARG A 600 -16.08 -9.46 -23.85
CA ARG A 600 -17.20 -8.78 -24.53
C ARG A 600 -16.96 -7.28 -24.72
N LEU A 601 -16.26 -6.64 -23.80
CA LEU A 601 -15.90 -5.22 -23.90
C LEU A 601 -14.75 -4.97 -24.88
N TRP A 602 -13.78 -5.90 -24.98
CA TRP A 602 -12.58 -5.75 -25.79
C TRP A 602 -12.25 -7.01 -26.63
N PRO A 603 -13.12 -7.39 -27.59
CA PRO A 603 -13.00 -8.64 -28.34
C PRO A 603 -11.72 -8.75 -29.21
N HIS A 604 -11.12 -7.62 -29.60
CA HIS A 604 -9.97 -7.60 -30.51
C HIS A 604 -8.60 -7.82 -29.85
N ARG A 605 -8.49 -7.84 -28.51
CA ARG A 605 -7.18 -8.04 -27.82
C ARG A 605 -6.85 -9.49 -27.48
N VAL A 606 -7.81 -10.40 -27.48
CA VAL A 606 -7.57 -11.82 -27.15
C VAL A 606 -6.96 -12.58 -28.34
N ALA A 607 -7.19 -12.12 -29.58
CA ALA A 607 -6.58 -12.71 -30.76
C ALA A 607 -5.04 -12.59 -30.79
N GLU A 608 -4.45 -11.62 -30.09
CA GLU A 608 -2.98 -11.45 -29.99
C GLU A 608 -2.34 -12.22 -28.83
N LEU A 609 -3.14 -12.73 -27.88
CA LEU A 609 -2.68 -13.58 -26.76
C LEU A 609 -3.06 -15.06 -26.94
N GLY A 610 -3.72 -15.40 -28.05
CA GLY A 610 -4.31 -16.71 -28.35
C GLY A 610 -3.42 -17.70 -29.11
N THR A 611 -2.10 -17.52 -29.17
CA THR A 611 -1.18 -18.58 -29.61
C THR A 611 -0.52 -19.24 -28.41
N SER A 612 -1.28 -20.12 -27.75
CA SER A 612 -0.71 -21.11 -26.84
C SER A 612 0.16 -22.09 -27.66
N PRO A 613 1.44 -22.33 -27.30
CA PRO A 613 2.35 -23.22 -28.05
C PRO A 613 2.09 -24.72 -27.80
N LEU A 614 0.87 -25.11 -27.41
CA LEU A 614 0.54 -26.48 -27.03
C LEU A 614 -0.29 -27.26 -28.07
N ALA A 615 -0.49 -26.71 -29.27
CA ALA A 615 -1.22 -27.38 -30.36
C ALA A 615 -0.38 -27.64 -31.62
N ALA A 616 0.96 -27.64 -31.52
CA ALA A 616 1.86 -28.01 -32.63
C ALA A 616 2.78 -29.16 -32.21
N SER A 617 2.21 -30.28 -31.78
CA SER A 617 2.93 -31.56 -31.60
C SER A 617 1.93 -32.72 -31.63
N ALA A 618 1.22 -32.86 -32.76
CA ALA A 618 0.41 -34.04 -33.03
C ALA A 618 0.16 -34.23 -34.53
N GLU A 619 1.20 -34.13 -35.37
CA GLU A 619 1.12 -34.66 -36.74
C GLU A 619 2.53 -34.76 -37.35
N ALA A 620 3.23 -35.86 -37.05
CA ALA A 620 4.33 -36.39 -37.85
C ALA A 620 4.63 -37.82 -37.41
N ALA A 621 3.82 -38.78 -37.86
CA ALA A 621 4.22 -40.18 -37.89
C ALA A 621 5.08 -40.40 -39.17
N PRO A 622 6.31 -40.95 -39.07
CA PRO A 622 7.10 -41.26 -40.24
C PRO A 622 6.63 -42.57 -40.86
N GLN A 623 6.31 -42.54 -42.15
CA GLN A 623 6.24 -43.76 -42.97
C GLN A 623 7.66 -44.29 -43.18
N LEU A 624 7.88 -45.51 -42.71
CA LEU A 624 9.02 -46.36 -43.08
C LEU A 624 8.86 -46.80 -44.54
N GLY A 625 9.90 -46.60 -45.34
CA GLY A 625 9.98 -47.14 -46.69
C GLY A 625 11.32 -46.83 -47.36
N SER A 626 12.15 -47.88 -47.40
CA SER A 626 13.43 -48.08 -48.14
C SER A 626 14.72 -47.55 -47.53
#